data_AF-A0A7N4NVG5-F1
#
_entry.id   AF-A0A7N4NVG5-F1
#
_cell.length_a   1.000
_cell.length_b   1.000
_cell.length_c   1.000
_cell.angle_alpha   90.00
_cell.angle_beta   90.00
_cell.angle_gamma   90.00
#
_symmetry.space_group_name_H-M   'P 1'
#
loop_
_entity.id
_entity.type
_entity.pdbx_description
1 polymer ?
#
loop_
_entity_poly.entity_id
_entity_poly.type
_entity_poly.pdbx_seq_one_letter_code
_entity_poly.pdbx_strand_id
1 'polypeptide(L)'
;MWRVATRFCGLNKGRANLGKILGQETFNNRTKGTFPMKEVRNKLRDIVGISTHWSDHVKTMEERKLLHSLLPKNQKDLPPKRMKDSYLEVILPLGTQPLLREKYLTVFNSVRFGRILEDLDSLGVLICYTHTKMDSVQMSPFSIVTALVDKIDLCKKVISPECDIKFTGHVSWVGKTSMEVKMHMCQLHDTVYHPVLDATFVMVARDSENKG
;
A
#
# COMPACT_ATOMS: atom_id res chain seq x y z
N MET A 1 43.14 36.71 -52.82
CA MET A 1 42.16 37.62 -53.47
C MET A 1 40.86 37.44 -52.70
N TRP A 2 40.41 38.49 -51.99
CA TRP A 2 39.12 38.67 -51.29
C TRP A 2 38.88 37.85 -50.00
N ARG A 3 38.21 38.33 -48.95
CA ARG A 3 37.98 39.66 -48.33
C ARG A 3 37.30 39.33 -46.98
N VAL A 4 37.62 40.11 -45.96
CA VAL A 4 37.04 40.05 -44.60
C VAL A 4 35.57 40.50 -44.61
N ALA A 5 34.71 39.87 -43.79
CA ALA A 5 33.39 40.41 -43.42
C ALA A 5 33.03 40.08 -41.95
N THR A 6 33.37 41.05 -41.10
CA THR A 6 32.61 41.66 -40.00
C THR A 6 31.47 40.92 -39.29
N ARG A 7 31.59 40.90 -37.96
CA ARG A 7 30.52 40.73 -36.95
C ARG A 7 29.42 41.78 -37.12
N PHE A 8 28.17 41.35 -36.91
CA PHE A 8 27.10 42.21 -36.40
C PHE A 8 26.51 41.57 -35.14
N CYS A 9 26.49 42.36 -34.06
CA CYS A 9 25.91 42.03 -32.77
C CYS A 9 24.46 42.56 -32.77
N GLY A 10 23.48 41.69 -32.52
CA GLY A 10 22.09 42.05 -32.27
C GLY A 10 21.69 41.60 -30.87
N LEU A 11 21.57 42.58 -29.97
CA LEU A 11 21.10 42.45 -28.60
C LEU A 11 19.57 42.32 -28.60
N ASN A 12 18.98 41.31 -27.93
CA ASN A 12 17.86 41.55 -27.02
C ASN A 12 17.48 40.32 -26.15
N LYS A 13 17.77 40.49 -24.85
CA LYS A 13 16.87 40.27 -23.71
C LYS A 13 16.08 38.95 -23.63
N GLY A 14 16.66 38.03 -22.85
CA GLY A 14 16.09 37.66 -21.55
C GLY A 14 15.03 36.55 -21.52
N ARG A 15 15.41 35.38 -21.00
CA ARG A 15 14.80 34.83 -19.79
C ARG A 15 15.66 33.73 -19.18
N ALA A 16 15.59 33.67 -17.87
CA ALA A 16 16.52 33.04 -16.95
C ALA A 16 16.64 31.52 -17.08
N ASN A 17 17.85 31.04 -16.80
CA ASN A 17 18.12 29.72 -16.27
C ASN A 17 17.20 29.42 -15.08
N LEU A 18 16.54 28.26 -15.11
CA LEU A 18 16.28 27.51 -13.90
C LEU A 18 16.55 26.04 -14.18
N GLY A 19 17.80 25.64 -13.90
CA GLY A 19 18.08 24.24 -13.68
C GLY A 19 17.30 23.75 -12.47
N LYS A 20 16.80 22.53 -12.55
CA LYS A 20 17.19 21.46 -11.62
C LYS A 20 16.60 20.14 -12.11
N ILE A 21 17.54 19.25 -12.38
CA ILE A 21 17.46 17.81 -12.23
C ILE A 21 16.47 17.46 -11.12
N LEU A 22 15.37 16.79 -11.45
CA LEU A 22 14.63 15.97 -10.51
C LEU A 22 14.64 14.56 -11.07
N GLY A 23 15.34 13.70 -10.34
CA GLY A 23 15.71 12.36 -10.75
C GLY A 23 14.49 11.53 -11.15
N GLN A 24 14.69 10.82 -12.26
CA GLN A 24 14.03 9.53 -12.45
C GLN A 24 14.46 8.62 -11.29
N GLU A 25 13.66 8.55 -10.23
CA GLU A 25 13.67 7.37 -9.38
C GLU A 25 12.97 6.25 -10.14
N THR A 26 13.77 5.57 -10.96
CA THR A 26 13.47 4.22 -11.42
C THR A 26 13.09 3.39 -10.20
N PHE A 27 11.85 2.88 -10.16
CA PHE A 27 11.31 2.03 -9.10
C PHE A 27 12.01 0.65 -9.15
N ASN A 28 13.28 0.63 -8.75
CA ASN A 28 14.11 -0.55 -8.72
C ASN A 28 13.95 -1.26 -7.37
N ASN A 29 13.34 -2.45 -7.46
CA ASN A 29 13.72 -3.69 -6.79
C ASN A 29 13.64 -3.79 -5.24
N ARG A 30 12.94 -4.85 -4.80
CA ARG A 30 13.08 -5.54 -3.49
C ARG A 30 12.71 -4.73 -2.23
N THR A 31 11.43 -4.55 -1.94
CA THR A 31 10.99 -4.47 -0.53
C THR A 31 10.53 -5.84 -0.06
N LYS A 32 11.48 -6.77 0.08
CA LYS A 32 11.44 -7.74 1.18
C LYS A 32 12.10 -7.04 2.37
N GLY A 33 11.38 -6.09 2.95
CA GLY A 33 11.89 -5.23 4.00
C GLY A 33 10.71 -4.74 4.80
N THR A 34 10.82 -4.87 6.11
CA THR A 34 9.84 -4.41 7.08
C THR A 34 9.68 -2.90 6.99
N PHE A 35 8.44 -2.40 6.94
CA PHE A 35 8.15 -0.96 6.81
C PHE A 35 7.07 -0.51 7.80
N PRO A 36 6.95 0.79 8.12
CA PRO A 36 6.01 1.26 9.14
C PRO A 36 4.56 1.25 8.65
N MET A 37 3.60 1.03 9.56
CA MET A 37 2.16 0.96 9.28
C MET A 37 1.61 2.20 8.56
N LYS A 38 2.19 3.37 8.83
CA LYS A 38 1.85 4.62 8.15
C LYS A 38 2.04 4.54 6.63
N GLU A 39 3.03 3.78 6.15
CA GLU A 39 3.31 3.63 4.72
C GLU A 39 2.31 2.74 3.99
N VAL A 40 1.58 1.86 4.68
CA VAL A 40 0.56 1.00 4.06
C VAL A 40 -0.46 1.84 3.29
N ARG A 41 -1.01 2.88 3.95
CA ARG A 41 -2.01 3.76 3.32
C ARG A 41 -1.43 4.58 2.16
N ASN A 42 -0.15 4.94 2.21
CA ASN A 42 0.51 5.63 1.11
C ASN A 42 0.63 4.71 -0.11
N LYS A 43 1.14 3.48 0.08
CA LYS A 43 1.25 2.47 -0.98
C LYS A 43 -0.12 2.15 -1.59
N LEU A 44 -1.17 2.06 -0.77
CA LEU A 44 -2.53 1.87 -1.26
C LEU A 44 -2.99 3.02 -2.15
N ARG A 45 -2.75 4.29 -1.75
CA ARG A 45 -3.08 5.43 -2.60
C ARG A 45 -2.35 5.40 -3.93
N ASP A 46 -1.08 5.03 -3.94
CA ASP A 46 -0.27 4.95 -5.16
C ASP A 46 -0.80 3.86 -6.10
N ILE A 47 -1.14 2.68 -5.56
CA ILE A 47 -1.65 1.55 -6.35
C ILE A 47 -3.05 1.84 -6.93
N VAL A 48 -3.92 2.47 -6.13
CA VAL A 48 -5.30 2.76 -6.55
C VAL A 48 -5.38 4.07 -7.36
N GLY A 49 -4.36 4.92 -7.25
CA GLY A 49 -4.26 6.25 -7.86
C GLY A 49 -5.17 7.31 -7.24
N ILE A 50 -5.63 7.10 -6.01
CA ILE A 50 -6.56 8.03 -5.34
C ILE A 50 -5.77 9.24 -4.80
N SER A 51 -6.06 10.42 -5.35
CA SER A 51 -5.60 11.71 -4.81
C SER A 51 -6.28 12.01 -3.47
N THR A 52 -5.60 12.76 -2.61
CA THR A 52 -6.19 13.32 -1.39
C THR A 52 -7.06 14.55 -1.67
N HIS A 53 -6.97 15.14 -2.87
CA HIS A 53 -7.71 16.33 -3.25
C HIS A 53 -8.97 15.97 -4.01
N TRP A 54 -10.13 16.39 -3.49
CA TRP A 54 -11.45 16.11 -4.09
C TRP A 54 -11.54 16.49 -5.58
N SER A 55 -10.89 17.59 -5.98
CA SER A 55 -10.84 18.06 -7.37
C SER A 55 -10.30 17.03 -8.36
N ASP A 56 -9.38 16.17 -7.91
CA ASP A 56 -8.70 15.21 -8.76
C ASP A 56 -9.48 13.91 -8.88
N HIS A 57 -10.46 13.66 -7.98
CA HIS A 57 -11.22 12.40 -7.97
C HIS A 57 -11.96 12.16 -9.28
N VAL A 58 -12.50 13.20 -9.92
CA VAL A 58 -13.23 13.05 -11.19
C VAL A 58 -12.28 12.52 -12.27
N LYS A 59 -11.09 13.12 -12.38
CA LYS A 59 -10.06 12.71 -13.34
C LYS A 59 -9.55 11.30 -13.06
N THR A 60 -9.26 10.99 -11.79
CA THR A 60 -8.86 9.64 -11.38
C THR A 60 -9.93 8.59 -11.70
N MET A 61 -11.21 8.90 -11.51
CA MET A 61 -12.31 7.98 -11.85
C MET A 61 -12.37 7.70 -13.36
N GLU A 62 -12.14 8.72 -14.20
CA GLU A 62 -12.06 8.55 -15.65
C GLU A 62 -10.86 7.68 -16.05
N GLU A 63 -9.67 7.93 -15.48
CA GLU A 63 -8.47 7.12 -15.71
C GLU A 63 -8.68 5.66 -15.29
N ARG A 64 -9.41 5.42 -14.18
CA ARG A 64 -9.74 4.07 -13.72
C ARG A 64 -10.72 3.33 -14.64
N LYS A 65 -11.65 4.02 -15.32
CA LYS A 65 -12.52 3.37 -16.33
C LYS A 65 -11.69 2.78 -17.47
N LEU A 66 -10.59 3.44 -17.85
CA LEU A 66 -9.70 2.95 -18.91
C LEU A 66 -9.00 1.64 -18.52
N LEU A 67 -8.78 1.41 -17.21
CA LEU A 67 -8.16 0.19 -16.69
C LEU A 67 -9.05 -1.06 -16.85
N HIS A 68 -10.35 -0.91 -17.14
CA HIS A 68 -11.23 -2.05 -17.40
C HIS A 68 -10.72 -2.92 -18.56
N SER A 69 -10.05 -2.32 -19.54
CA SER A 69 -9.42 -3.04 -20.67
C SER A 69 -8.29 -3.99 -20.25
N LEU A 70 -7.70 -3.77 -19.07
CA LEU A 70 -6.60 -4.57 -18.52
C LEU A 70 -7.07 -5.73 -17.65
N LEU A 71 -8.38 -5.86 -17.44
CA LEU A 71 -8.94 -6.97 -16.66
C LEU A 71 -8.77 -8.29 -17.41
N PRO A 72 -8.37 -9.36 -16.71
CA PRO A 72 -8.29 -10.69 -17.31
C PRO A 72 -9.69 -11.15 -17.71
N LYS A 73 -9.83 -11.69 -18.93
CA LYS A 73 -11.11 -12.23 -19.41
C LYS A 73 -11.41 -13.60 -18.79
N ASN A 74 -10.37 -14.39 -18.55
CA ASN A 74 -10.48 -15.71 -17.96
C ASN A 74 -9.50 -15.90 -16.80
N GLN A 75 -9.86 -16.76 -15.84
CA GLN A 75 -8.99 -17.10 -14.71
C GLN A 75 -7.63 -17.65 -15.16
N LYS A 76 -7.59 -18.34 -16.31
CA LYS A 76 -6.38 -18.94 -16.87
C LYS A 76 -5.35 -17.89 -17.33
N ASP A 77 -5.80 -16.66 -17.56
CA ASP A 77 -4.95 -15.56 -18.01
C ASP A 77 -4.18 -14.93 -16.83
N LEU A 78 -4.55 -15.26 -15.59
CA LEU A 78 -3.87 -14.79 -14.39
C LEU A 78 -2.59 -15.61 -14.13
N PRO A 79 -1.46 -14.94 -13.85
CA PRO A 79 -0.23 -15.63 -13.54
C PRO A 79 -0.34 -16.36 -12.19
N PRO A 80 0.18 -17.59 -12.07
CA PRO A 80 0.24 -18.27 -10.78
C PRO A 80 1.15 -17.51 -9.82
N LYS A 81 0.72 -17.38 -8.56
CA LYS A 81 1.47 -16.72 -7.49
C LYS A 81 1.64 -17.68 -6.32
N ARG A 82 2.78 -17.59 -5.64
CA ARG A 82 3.02 -18.32 -4.38
C ARG A 82 2.64 -17.42 -3.22
N MET A 83 2.30 -18.03 -2.08
CA MET A 83 1.96 -17.29 -0.85
C MET A 83 3.04 -16.25 -0.49
N LYS A 84 4.33 -16.65 -0.60
CA LYS A 84 5.50 -15.79 -0.32
C LYS A 84 5.63 -14.57 -1.24
N ASP A 85 4.99 -14.57 -2.40
CA ASP A 85 5.05 -13.46 -3.34
C ASP A 85 4.13 -12.29 -2.87
N SER A 86 3.18 -12.57 -1.96
CA SER A 86 2.32 -11.59 -1.29
C SER A 86 2.64 -11.38 0.19
N TYR A 87 3.73 -11.97 0.69
CA TYR A 87 4.11 -11.84 2.09
C TYR A 87 4.58 -10.42 2.40
N LEU A 88 3.98 -9.80 3.41
CA LEU A 88 4.36 -8.48 3.91
C LEU A 88 4.64 -8.53 5.41
N GLU A 89 5.56 -7.67 5.85
CA GLU A 89 5.88 -7.43 7.25
C GLU A 89 5.85 -5.92 7.53
N VAL A 90 5.10 -5.52 8.55
CA VAL A 90 4.81 -4.12 8.85
C VAL A 90 4.93 -3.85 10.35
N ILE A 91 5.51 -2.73 10.74
CA ILE A 91 5.68 -2.34 12.15
C ILE A 91 4.76 -1.18 12.51
N LEU A 92 4.06 -1.30 13.62
CA LEU A 92 3.36 -0.21 14.28
C LEU A 92 4.15 0.23 15.53
N PRO A 93 4.88 1.36 15.44
CA PRO A 93 5.85 1.77 16.47
C PRO A 93 5.18 2.47 17.67
N LEU A 94 4.33 1.76 18.41
CA LEU A 94 3.68 2.34 19.60
C LEU A 94 4.70 2.66 20.70
N GLY A 95 5.65 1.77 20.94
CA GLY A 95 6.71 1.91 21.93
C GLY A 95 7.69 3.03 21.57
N THR A 96 8.16 3.02 20.32
CA THR A 96 9.20 3.95 19.85
C THR A 96 8.66 5.33 19.43
N GLN A 97 7.36 5.50 19.16
CA GLN A 97 6.76 6.78 18.77
C GLN A 97 5.56 7.19 19.65
N PRO A 98 5.80 7.91 20.76
CA PRO A 98 4.73 8.33 21.69
C PRO A 98 3.63 9.19 21.04
N LEU A 99 3.97 10.09 20.13
CA LEU A 99 2.98 10.92 19.43
C LEU A 99 2.01 10.10 18.56
N LEU A 100 2.49 8.98 17.99
CA LEU A 100 1.62 8.05 17.28
C LEU A 100 0.75 7.27 18.26
N ARG A 101 1.33 6.83 19.39
CA ARG A 101 0.67 6.05 20.44
C ARG A 101 -0.61 6.70 20.96
N GLU A 102 -0.64 8.02 21.10
CA GLU A 102 -1.83 8.78 21.54
C GLU A 102 -3.08 8.44 20.70
N LYS A 103 -2.92 8.22 19.39
CA LYS A 103 -4.03 7.87 18.48
C LYS A 103 -4.57 6.46 18.71
N TYR A 104 -3.81 5.61 19.40
CA TYR A 104 -4.14 4.22 19.70
C TYR A 104 -4.53 4.02 21.17
N LEU A 105 -4.46 5.03 22.03
CA LEU A 105 -4.75 4.89 23.47
C LEU A 105 -6.21 5.18 23.82
N THR A 106 -6.81 4.32 24.65
CA THR A 106 -8.06 4.60 25.35
C THR A 106 -7.81 5.51 26.56
N VAL A 107 -8.89 6.00 27.19
CA VAL A 107 -8.82 6.74 28.46
C VAL A 107 -8.26 5.90 29.62
N PHE A 108 -8.26 4.57 29.49
CA PHE A 108 -7.75 3.62 30.48
C PHE A 108 -6.32 3.16 30.20
N ASN A 109 -5.58 3.89 29.35
CA ASN A 109 -4.22 3.57 28.93
C ASN A 109 -4.08 2.17 28.29
N SER A 110 -5.10 1.71 27.56
CA SER A 110 -5.09 0.47 26.79
C SER A 110 -5.13 0.75 25.29
N VAL A 111 -4.68 -0.20 24.47
CA VAL A 111 -4.74 -0.05 23.01
C VAL A 111 -6.18 -0.20 22.52
N ARG A 112 -6.64 0.76 21.71
CA ARG A 112 -7.93 0.76 21.02
C ARG A 112 -7.95 -0.35 19.98
N PHE A 113 -8.64 -1.45 20.30
CA PHE A 113 -8.72 -2.59 19.39
C PHE A 113 -9.31 -2.24 18.01
N GLY A 114 -10.29 -1.33 17.94
CA GLY A 114 -10.84 -0.86 16.66
C GLY A 114 -9.79 -0.24 15.72
N ARG A 115 -8.77 0.44 16.26
CA ARG A 115 -7.66 0.99 15.45
C ARG A 115 -6.75 -0.09 14.89
N ILE A 116 -6.58 -1.19 15.63
CA ILE A 116 -5.86 -2.37 15.15
C ILE A 116 -6.65 -3.04 14.01
N LEU A 117 -7.98 -3.13 14.12
CA LEU A 117 -8.81 -3.68 13.05
C LEU A 117 -8.76 -2.83 11.77
N GLU A 118 -8.78 -1.49 11.88
CA GLU A 118 -8.60 -0.58 10.74
C GLU A 118 -7.25 -0.80 10.03
N ASP A 119 -6.19 -1.03 10.82
CA ASP A 119 -4.86 -1.26 10.29
C ASP A 119 -4.73 -2.65 9.65
N LEU A 120 -5.32 -3.69 10.26
CA LEU A 120 -5.41 -5.03 9.67
C LEU A 120 -6.19 -5.03 8.35
N ASP A 121 -7.31 -4.31 8.28
CA ASP A 121 -8.09 -4.17 7.04
C ASP A 121 -7.25 -3.52 5.93
N SER A 122 -6.59 -2.39 6.23
CA SER A 122 -5.68 -1.72 5.30
C SER A 122 -4.52 -2.62 4.84
N LEU A 123 -3.92 -3.38 5.78
CA LEU A 123 -2.85 -4.32 5.47
C LEU A 123 -3.35 -5.46 4.59
N GLY A 124 -4.51 -6.03 4.89
CA GLY A 124 -5.12 -7.10 4.10
C GLY A 124 -5.37 -6.67 2.65
N VAL A 125 -5.87 -5.44 2.45
CA VAL A 125 -6.05 -4.85 1.11
C VAL A 125 -4.70 -4.74 0.39
N LEU A 126 -3.65 -4.28 1.07
CA LEU A 126 -2.32 -4.14 0.47
C LEU A 126 -1.70 -5.50 0.10
N ILE A 127 -1.90 -6.52 0.94
CA ILE A 127 -1.47 -7.90 0.66
C ILE A 127 -2.14 -8.41 -0.62
N CYS A 128 -3.45 -8.18 -0.77
CA CYS A 128 -4.18 -8.53 -1.99
C CYS A 128 -3.63 -7.80 -3.22
N TYR A 129 -3.43 -6.48 -3.15
CA TYR A 129 -2.83 -5.76 -4.28
C TYR A 129 -1.42 -6.23 -4.61
N THR A 130 -0.64 -6.62 -3.60
CA THR A 130 0.69 -7.20 -3.81
C THR A 130 0.59 -8.55 -4.54
N HIS A 131 -0.41 -9.36 -4.18
CA HIS A 131 -0.69 -10.64 -4.83
C HIS A 131 -1.14 -10.47 -6.30
N THR A 132 -2.02 -9.51 -6.57
CA THR A 132 -2.57 -9.24 -7.90
C THR A 132 -1.72 -8.26 -8.73
N LYS A 133 -0.54 -7.87 -8.25
CA LYS A 133 0.31 -6.90 -8.92
C LYS A 133 0.75 -7.40 -10.30
N MET A 134 0.55 -6.54 -11.30
CA MET A 134 1.03 -6.69 -12.67
C MET A 134 2.18 -5.71 -12.90
N ASP A 135 3.36 -6.20 -13.29
CA ASP A 135 4.56 -5.34 -13.41
C ASP A 135 4.47 -4.34 -14.59
N SER A 136 3.58 -4.58 -15.55
CA SER A 136 3.36 -3.72 -16.71
C SER A 136 2.45 -2.51 -16.43
N VAL A 137 1.80 -2.44 -15.26
CA VAL A 137 0.79 -1.42 -14.97
C VAL A 137 1.13 -0.71 -13.66
N GLN A 138 1.10 0.63 -13.70
CA GLN A 138 1.35 1.45 -12.53
C GLN A 138 0.19 1.41 -11.52
N MET A 139 -1.05 1.37 -12.02
CA MET A 139 -2.28 1.34 -11.21
C MET A 139 -2.98 -0.01 -11.33
N SER A 140 -3.54 -0.52 -10.24
CA SER A 140 -4.28 -1.78 -10.28
C SER A 140 -5.62 -1.62 -11.02
N PRO A 141 -5.95 -2.51 -11.98
CA PRO A 141 -7.27 -2.53 -12.61
C PRO A 141 -8.36 -3.10 -11.68
N PHE A 142 -7.98 -3.68 -10.54
CA PHE A 142 -8.90 -4.22 -9.56
C PHE A 142 -9.29 -3.18 -8.51
N SER A 143 -10.51 -3.31 -7.99
CA SER A 143 -10.94 -2.72 -6.73
C SER A 143 -11.06 -3.84 -5.69
N ILE A 144 -10.22 -3.82 -4.65
CA ILE A 144 -10.27 -4.83 -3.59
C ILE A 144 -11.17 -4.33 -2.45
N VAL A 145 -12.14 -5.16 -2.05
CA VAL A 145 -13.05 -4.88 -0.94
C VAL A 145 -13.03 -6.02 0.07
N THR A 146 -13.26 -5.68 1.34
CA THR A 146 -13.41 -6.66 2.42
C THR A 146 -14.81 -7.25 2.36
N ALA A 147 -14.91 -8.57 2.13
CA ALA A 147 -16.18 -9.27 2.06
C ALA A 147 -16.57 -9.87 3.41
N LEU A 148 -15.60 -10.41 4.14
CA LEU A 148 -15.80 -11.00 5.46
C LEU A 148 -14.54 -10.85 6.31
N VAL A 149 -14.75 -10.57 7.59
CA VAL A 149 -13.76 -10.77 8.64
C VAL A 149 -14.22 -12.02 9.39
N ASP A 150 -13.51 -13.13 9.20
CA ASP A 150 -13.97 -14.44 9.68
C ASP A 150 -13.55 -14.66 11.14
N LYS A 151 -12.32 -15.10 11.36
CA LYS A 151 -11.79 -15.42 12.69
C LYS A 151 -10.73 -14.42 13.12
N ILE A 152 -10.91 -13.86 14.31
CA ILE A 152 -9.89 -13.09 15.02
C ILE A 152 -9.65 -13.73 16.38
N ASP A 153 -8.51 -14.40 16.53
CA ASP A 153 -8.11 -15.07 17.76
C ASP A 153 -7.12 -14.18 18.52
N LEU A 154 -7.49 -13.68 19.70
CA LEU A 154 -6.55 -12.99 20.59
C LEU A 154 -5.85 -13.99 21.50
N CYS A 155 -4.56 -14.22 21.27
CA CYS A 155 -3.71 -15.04 22.13
C CYS A 155 -3.43 -14.38 23.49
N LYS A 156 -3.42 -13.03 23.53
CA LYS A 156 -3.18 -12.24 24.74
C LYS A 156 -4.32 -11.27 24.97
N LYS A 157 -4.87 -11.25 26.19
CA LYS A 157 -6.00 -10.39 26.57
C LYS A 157 -5.68 -8.90 26.58
N VAL A 158 -4.40 -8.52 26.74
CA VAL A 158 -3.97 -7.12 26.86
C VAL A 158 -2.81 -6.85 25.92
N ILE A 159 -3.00 -5.86 25.03
CA ILE A 159 -1.97 -5.34 24.13
C ILE A 159 -1.29 -4.16 24.83
N SER A 160 0.02 -4.21 25.02
CA SER A 160 0.76 -3.12 25.67
C SER A 160 0.82 -1.90 24.74
N PRO A 161 0.51 -0.68 25.21
CA PRO A 161 0.69 0.52 24.40
C PRO A 161 2.16 0.97 24.32
N GLU A 162 3.03 0.42 25.18
CA GLU A 162 4.44 0.83 25.29
C GLU A 162 5.39 -0.05 24.45
N CYS A 163 4.84 -1.03 23.74
CA CYS A 163 5.60 -2.00 22.98
C CYS A 163 5.23 -1.93 21.50
N ASP A 164 6.24 -1.97 20.64
CA ASP A 164 6.05 -2.01 19.19
C ASP A 164 5.35 -3.30 18.77
N ILE A 165 4.48 -3.18 17.77
CA ILE A 165 3.70 -4.28 17.22
C ILE A 165 4.20 -4.58 15.82
N LYS A 166 4.35 -5.87 15.51
CA LYS A 166 4.67 -6.37 14.18
C LYS A 166 3.48 -7.11 13.61
N PHE A 167 3.04 -6.66 12.44
CA PHE A 167 2.08 -7.37 11.60
C PHE A 167 2.82 -8.12 10.52
N THR A 168 2.38 -9.34 10.25
CA THR A 168 2.79 -10.11 9.08
C THR A 168 1.55 -10.66 8.40
N GLY A 169 1.61 -10.91 7.10
CA GLY A 169 0.49 -11.55 6.42
C GLY A 169 0.78 -11.90 4.99
N HIS A 170 -0.08 -12.75 4.43
CA HIS A 170 -0.01 -13.21 3.05
C HIS A 170 -1.36 -13.75 2.61
N VAL A 171 -1.57 -13.87 1.29
CA VAL A 171 -2.71 -14.61 0.74
C VAL A 171 -2.49 -16.11 0.95
N SER A 172 -3.41 -16.78 1.62
CA SER A 172 -3.37 -18.21 1.92
C SER A 172 -4.14 -19.05 0.91
N TRP A 173 -5.21 -18.48 0.33
CA TRP A 173 -6.04 -19.15 -0.67
C TRP A 173 -6.66 -18.15 -1.64
N VAL A 174 -6.89 -18.58 -2.87
CA VAL A 174 -7.54 -17.77 -3.92
C VAL A 174 -8.67 -18.56 -4.57
N GLY A 175 -9.81 -17.88 -4.71
CA GLY A 175 -10.96 -18.35 -5.48
C GLY A 175 -10.96 -17.75 -6.88
N LYS A 176 -12.16 -17.59 -7.46
CA LYS A 176 -12.33 -16.88 -8.74
C LYS A 176 -12.06 -15.39 -8.58
N THR A 177 -12.75 -14.76 -7.64
CA THR A 177 -12.61 -13.32 -7.32
C THR A 177 -12.29 -13.07 -5.85
N SER A 178 -12.37 -14.11 -5.01
CA SER A 178 -12.09 -14.01 -3.57
C SER A 178 -10.64 -14.39 -3.24
N MET A 179 -10.13 -13.81 -2.17
CA MET A 179 -8.80 -14.09 -1.61
C MET A 179 -8.92 -14.22 -0.09
N GLU A 180 -8.47 -15.34 0.45
CA GLU A 180 -8.27 -15.50 1.89
C GLU A 180 -6.91 -14.92 2.27
N VAL A 181 -6.90 -14.01 3.25
CA VAL A 181 -5.70 -13.34 3.74
C VAL A 181 -5.52 -13.68 5.21
N LYS A 182 -4.39 -14.32 5.53
CA LYS A 182 -3.99 -14.61 6.90
C LYS A 182 -3.00 -13.57 7.38
N MET A 183 -3.26 -13.03 8.56
CA MET A 183 -2.44 -12.02 9.21
C MET A 183 -2.14 -12.43 10.65
N HIS A 184 -0.90 -12.21 11.06
CA HIS A 184 -0.42 -12.47 12.41
C HIS A 184 0.12 -11.18 13.01
N MET A 185 -0.25 -10.92 14.24
CA MET A 185 0.21 -9.78 15.03
C MET A 185 1.04 -10.29 16.20
N CYS A 186 2.29 -9.84 16.27
CA CYS A 186 3.20 -10.10 17.39
C CYS A 186 3.57 -8.79 18.07
N GLN A 187 3.89 -8.83 19.36
CA GLN A 187 4.35 -7.67 20.11
C GLN A 187 5.75 -7.91 20.67
N LEU A 188 6.60 -6.90 20.57
CA LEU A 188 7.97 -6.95 21.07
C LEU A 188 7.98 -6.76 22.59
N HIS A 189 8.47 -7.75 23.32
CA HIS A 189 8.70 -7.68 24.77
C HIS A 189 10.08 -8.28 25.07
N ASP A 190 10.91 -7.57 25.83
CA ASP A 190 12.27 -8.03 26.20
C ASP A 190 13.08 -8.57 25.00
N THR A 191 13.01 -7.87 23.87
CA THR A 191 13.66 -8.21 22.58
C THR A 191 13.11 -9.43 21.84
N VAL A 192 12.05 -10.08 22.35
CA VAL A 192 11.39 -11.23 21.74
C VAL A 192 9.99 -10.85 21.26
N TYR A 193 9.60 -11.34 20.08
CA TYR A 193 8.25 -11.18 19.57
C TYR A 193 7.33 -12.28 20.11
N HIS A 194 6.29 -11.89 20.83
CA HIS A 194 5.26 -12.80 21.31
C HIS A 194 4.00 -12.67 20.46
N PRO A 195 3.34 -13.78 20.07
CA PRO A 195 2.08 -13.73 19.33
C PRO A 195 0.97 -13.11 20.19
N VAL A 196 0.16 -12.27 19.57
CA VAL A 196 -0.93 -11.54 20.23
C VAL A 196 -2.27 -11.77 19.55
N LEU A 197 -2.30 -11.80 18.21
CA LEU A 197 -3.52 -11.97 17.45
C LEU A 197 -3.27 -12.68 16.13
N ASP A 198 -4.16 -13.59 15.78
CA ASP A 198 -4.27 -14.20 14.45
C ASP A 198 -5.61 -13.79 13.82
N ALA A 199 -5.57 -13.38 12.55
CA ALA A 199 -6.74 -12.93 11.81
C ALA A 199 -6.82 -13.56 10.43
N THR A 200 -8.04 -13.94 10.02
CA THR A 200 -8.35 -14.39 8.65
C THR A 200 -9.43 -13.50 8.05
N PHE A 201 -9.10 -12.85 6.94
CA PHE A 201 -9.98 -11.96 6.21
C PHE A 201 -10.25 -12.56 4.84
N VAL A 202 -11.47 -12.38 4.33
CA VAL A 202 -11.82 -12.70 2.94
C VAL A 202 -12.03 -11.40 2.19
N MET A 203 -11.19 -11.18 1.19
CA MET A 203 -11.23 -10.04 0.30
C MET A 203 -11.82 -10.46 -1.05
N VAL A 204 -12.42 -9.52 -1.77
CA VAL A 204 -12.96 -9.73 -3.12
C VAL A 204 -12.39 -8.69 -4.08
N ALA A 205 -11.88 -9.15 -5.21
CA ALA A 205 -11.52 -8.32 -6.34
C ALA A 205 -12.74 -8.02 -7.21
N ARG A 206 -12.98 -6.74 -7.45
CA ARG A 206 -13.99 -6.16 -8.35
C ARG A 206 -13.28 -5.49 -9.52
N ASP A 207 -14.03 -5.13 -10.56
CA ASP A 207 -13.50 -4.28 -11.61
C ASP A 207 -13.18 -2.85 -11.12
N SER A 208 -12.57 -2.03 -11.99
CA SER A 208 -12.16 -0.68 -11.66
C SER A 208 -13.33 0.28 -11.39
N GLU A 209 -14.55 -0.08 -11.82
CA GLU A 209 -15.82 0.61 -11.58
C GLU A 209 -16.59 0.03 -10.37
N ASN A 210 -15.98 -0.91 -9.64
CA ASN A 210 -16.56 -1.64 -8.51
C ASN A 210 -17.81 -2.48 -8.86
N LYS A 211 -17.95 -2.90 -10.12
CA LYS A 211 -18.95 -3.90 -10.53
C LYS A 211 -18.31 -5.29 -10.42
N GLY A 212 -19.18 -6.29 -10.23
CA GLY A 212 -18.81 -7.70 -10.04
C GLY A 212 -19.30 -8.56 -11.17
#